data_AF-A0A8S4R189-F1
#
_entry.id   AF-A0A8S4R189-F1
#
_cell.length_a   1.000
_cell.length_b   1.000
_cell.length_c   1.000
_cell.angle_alpha   90.00
_cell.angle_beta   90.00
_cell.angle_gamma   90.00
#
_symmetry.space_group_name_H-M   'P 1'
#
loop_
_entity.id
_entity.type
_entity.pdbx_description
1 polymer ?
#
loop_
_entity_poly.entity_id
_entity_poly.type
_entity_poly.pdbx_seq_one_letter_code
_entity_poly.pdbx_strand_id
1 'polypeptide(L)'
;VSGREPTEVCHECGCAADTAQRTLAECPKRAESRKALVATVWHDLSLPAVVRAKVGSDRTWEEMVCFCEDVMVQKELAKRLKEHDVDSNPLRRRRVCPLKKDLRAVDTRILSPVGVKASS
;
A
#
# COMPACT_ATOMS: atom_id res chain seq x y z
N VAL A 1 10.82 22.11 -7.05
CA VAL A 1 11.34 20.96 -6.28
C VAL A 1 10.62 19.72 -6.77
N SER A 2 11.32 18.63 -7.07
CA SER A 2 10.66 17.35 -7.44
C SER A 2 9.90 16.83 -6.22
N GLY A 3 8.67 16.33 -6.39
CA GLY A 3 7.82 15.80 -5.31
C GLY A 3 8.29 14.46 -4.75
N ARG A 4 9.60 14.21 -4.75
CA ARG A 4 10.23 12.99 -4.26
C ARG A 4 10.33 13.03 -2.74
N GLU A 5 10.19 11.87 -2.10
CA GLU A 5 10.29 11.76 -0.65
C GLU A 5 11.69 12.20 -0.17
N PRO A 6 11.80 13.14 0.79
CA PRO A 6 13.08 13.68 1.23
C PRO A 6 13.89 12.71 2.11
N THR A 7 13.27 11.62 2.56
CA THR A 7 13.88 10.64 3.46
C THR A 7 13.72 9.23 2.92
N GLU A 8 14.75 8.41 3.09
CA GLU A 8 14.69 6.97 2.77
C GLU A 8 14.03 6.15 3.89
N VAL A 9 13.62 6.78 4.99
CA VAL A 9 12.99 6.12 6.13
C VAL A 9 11.62 5.57 5.75
N CYS A 10 11.26 4.38 6.25
CA CYS A 10 9.88 3.90 6.08
C CYS A 10 8.98 4.67 7.03
N HIS A 11 8.02 5.37 6.46
CA HIS A 11 7.10 6.21 7.21
C HIS A 11 6.10 5.46 8.09
N GLU A 12 6.02 4.13 7.97
CA GLU A 12 5.09 3.33 8.77
C GLU A 12 5.74 2.78 10.04
N CYS A 13 6.98 2.27 9.95
CA CYS A 13 7.66 1.68 11.10
C CYS A 13 8.96 2.38 11.52
N GLY A 14 9.35 3.47 10.84
CA GLY A 14 10.45 4.34 11.26
C GLY A 14 11.87 3.81 11.01
N CYS A 15 12.07 2.57 10.54
CA CYS A 15 13.42 2.10 10.22
C CYS A 15 14.02 2.83 8.99
N ALA A 16 15.34 2.80 8.86
CA ALA A 16 16.13 3.75 8.06
C ALA A 16 15.95 3.68 6.52
N ALA A 17 15.54 2.53 5.95
CA ALA A 17 15.51 2.33 4.49
C ALA A 17 14.21 1.68 3.98
N ASP A 18 13.33 2.39 3.28
CA ASP A 18 12.03 1.92 2.74
C ASP A 18 12.26 1.06 1.49
N THR A 19 13.01 -0.02 1.66
CA THR A 19 13.33 -0.96 0.58
C THR A 19 12.09 -1.75 0.16
N ALA A 20 12.11 -2.27 -1.07
CA ALA A 20 11.07 -3.16 -1.56
C ALA A 20 10.91 -4.41 -0.66
N GLN A 21 12.03 -5.01 -0.24
CA GLN A 21 12.04 -6.15 0.69
C GLN A 21 11.37 -5.79 2.03
N ARG A 22 11.63 -4.59 2.56
CA ARG A 22 11.01 -4.16 3.82
C ARG A 22 9.52 -3.90 3.69
N THR A 23 9.10 -3.24 2.60
CA THR A 23 7.68 -3.08 2.28
C THR A 23 6.99 -4.44 2.16
N LEU A 24 7.66 -5.42 1.56
CA LEU A 24 7.09 -6.73 1.25
C LEU A 24 7.11 -7.75 2.39
N ALA A 25 8.12 -7.73 3.27
CA ALA A 25 8.36 -8.84 4.21
C ALA A 25 8.66 -8.42 5.65
N GLU A 26 9.29 -7.25 5.85
CA GLU A 26 9.85 -6.92 7.18
C GLU A 26 9.00 -5.90 7.96
N CYS A 27 8.34 -4.95 7.28
CA CYS A 27 7.64 -3.86 7.95
C CYS A 27 6.45 -4.39 8.78
N PRO A 28 6.44 -4.25 10.11
CA PRO A 28 5.41 -4.84 10.97
C PRO A 28 4.04 -4.19 10.76
N LYS A 29 4.00 -2.90 10.40
CA LYS A 29 2.74 -2.19 10.11
C LYS A 29 2.00 -2.70 8.87
N ARG A 30 2.69 -3.44 7.99
CA ARG A 30 2.11 -4.07 6.80
C ARG A 30 1.76 -5.55 7.03
N ALA A 31 1.89 -6.06 8.26
CA ALA A 31 1.71 -7.47 8.56
C ALA A 31 0.31 -7.99 8.18
N GLU A 32 -0.75 -7.21 8.43
CA GLU A 32 -2.12 -7.62 8.08
C GLU A 32 -2.31 -7.78 6.56
N SER A 33 -1.82 -6.82 5.75
CA SER A 33 -1.84 -6.94 4.29
C SER A 33 -1.03 -8.13 3.78
N ARG A 34 0.06 -8.51 4.48
CA ARG A 34 0.86 -9.69 4.14
C ARG A 34 0.20 -11.01 4.51
N LYS A 35 -0.68 -11.06 5.51
CA LYS A 35 -1.34 -12.32 5.91
C LYS A 35 -2.11 -12.93 4.75
N ALA A 36 -2.80 -12.11 3.95
CA ALA A 36 -3.48 -12.56 2.73
C ALA A 36 -2.49 -13.13 1.69
N LEU A 37 -1.32 -12.54 1.55
CA LEU A 37 -0.27 -12.99 0.63
C LEU A 37 0.38 -14.32 1.07
N VAL A 38 0.72 -14.43 2.37
CA VAL A 38 1.35 -15.62 2.96
C VAL A 38 0.39 -16.81 3.03
N ALA A 39 -0.89 -16.56 3.33
CA ALA A 39 -1.89 -17.61 3.42
C ALA A 39 -2.19 -18.30 2.09
N THR A 40 -1.94 -17.63 0.97
CA THR A 40 -2.40 -18.11 -0.34
C THR A 40 -1.30 -18.83 -1.12
N VAL A 41 -0.06 -18.32 -1.11
CA VAL A 41 0.99 -18.87 -2.01
C VAL A 41 2.43 -18.77 -1.44
N TRP A 42 2.71 -17.91 -0.45
CA TRP A 42 4.07 -17.42 -0.24
C TRP A 42 4.64 -17.68 1.16
N HIS A 43 5.34 -18.80 1.35
CA HIS A 43 6.14 -19.06 2.56
C HIS A 43 7.49 -18.32 2.56
N ASP A 44 8.04 -18.02 1.38
CA ASP A 44 9.29 -17.27 1.21
C ASP A 44 9.02 -15.93 0.54
N LEU A 45 9.13 -14.85 1.32
CA LEU A 45 8.92 -13.47 0.87
C LEU A 45 10.21 -12.76 0.45
N SER A 46 11.31 -13.49 0.25
CA SER A 46 12.50 -12.91 -0.38
C SER A 46 12.18 -12.44 -1.80
N LEU A 47 12.65 -11.27 -2.20
CA LEU A 47 12.41 -10.72 -3.55
C LEU A 47 12.73 -11.73 -4.68
N PRO A 48 13.82 -12.53 -4.63
CA PRO A 48 14.08 -13.53 -5.66
C PRO A 48 13.04 -14.65 -5.69
N ALA A 49 12.57 -15.12 -4.53
CA ALA A 49 11.48 -16.09 -4.49
C ALA A 49 10.21 -15.47 -5.08
N VAL A 50 9.93 -14.22 -4.71
CA VAL A 50 8.81 -13.38 -5.19
C VAL A 50 8.77 -13.26 -6.70
N VAL A 51 9.92 -13.07 -7.33
CA VAL A 51 10.00 -13.05 -8.78
C VAL A 51 9.80 -14.44 -9.38
N ARG A 52 10.37 -15.49 -8.79
CA ARG A 52 10.26 -16.85 -9.31
C ARG A 52 8.83 -17.38 -9.33
N ALA A 53 8.08 -17.28 -8.23
CA ALA A 53 6.72 -17.84 -8.22
C ALA A 53 5.77 -17.06 -9.14
N LYS A 54 5.92 -15.72 -9.21
CA LYS A 54 5.16 -14.87 -10.15
C LYS A 54 5.31 -15.26 -11.61
N VAL A 55 6.54 -15.54 -12.05
CA VAL A 55 6.81 -15.92 -13.44
C VAL A 55 6.26 -17.31 -13.75
N GLY A 56 6.07 -18.15 -12.72
CA GLY A 56 5.58 -19.51 -12.87
C GLY A 56 4.06 -19.68 -12.83
N SER A 57 3.27 -18.65 -12.53
CA SER A 57 1.81 -18.79 -12.40
C SER A 57 1.03 -17.47 -12.42
N ASP A 58 0.07 -17.36 -13.34
CA ASP A 58 -0.83 -16.21 -13.48
C ASP A 58 -1.64 -15.92 -12.20
N ARG A 59 -2.09 -16.97 -11.50
CA ARG A 59 -2.81 -16.80 -10.22
C ARG A 59 -1.94 -16.11 -9.17
N THR A 60 -0.68 -16.50 -9.06
CA THR A 60 0.27 -15.89 -8.11
C THR A 60 0.64 -14.46 -8.51
N TRP A 61 0.58 -14.17 -9.81
CA TRP A 61 0.73 -12.82 -10.34
C TRP A 61 -0.43 -11.93 -9.92
N GLU A 62 -1.69 -12.37 -10.13
CA GLU A 62 -2.90 -11.64 -9.74
C GLU A 62 -2.93 -11.33 -8.25
N GLU A 63 -2.66 -12.32 -7.39
CA GLU A 63 -2.63 -12.13 -5.94
C GLU A 63 -1.59 -11.08 -5.51
N MET A 64 -0.43 -11.02 -6.18
CA MET A 64 0.54 -9.98 -5.86
C MET A 64 0.17 -8.62 -6.45
N VAL A 65 -0.50 -8.55 -7.60
CA VAL A 65 -1.06 -7.28 -8.08
C VAL A 65 -2.00 -6.71 -7.02
N CYS A 66 -2.93 -7.50 -6.49
CA CYS A 66 -3.83 -7.07 -5.41
C CYS A 66 -3.07 -6.61 -4.16
N PHE A 67 -2.05 -7.36 -3.72
CA PHE A 67 -1.22 -6.93 -2.58
C PHE A 67 -0.52 -5.58 -2.84
N CYS A 68 0.04 -5.38 -4.04
CA CYS A 68 0.68 -4.13 -4.41
C CYS A 68 -0.32 -2.96 -4.40
N GLU A 69 -1.53 -3.18 -4.91
CA GLU A 69 -2.61 -2.18 -4.90
C GLU A 69 -3.01 -1.80 -3.47
N ASP A 70 -3.24 -2.78 -2.60
CA ASP A 70 -3.53 -2.55 -1.18
C ASP A 70 -2.43 -1.75 -0.50
N VAL A 71 -1.17 -2.12 -0.74
CA VAL A 71 0.00 -1.39 -0.24
C VAL A 71 0.02 0.06 -0.71
N MET A 72 -0.31 0.31 -1.97
CA MET A 72 -0.34 1.66 -2.53
C MET A 72 -1.49 2.48 -1.94
N VAL A 73 -2.67 1.89 -1.77
CA VAL A 73 -3.81 2.53 -1.11
C VAL A 73 -3.47 2.92 0.32
N GLN A 74 -2.89 2.00 1.10
CA GLN A 74 -2.51 2.30 2.49
C GLN A 74 -1.45 3.40 2.57
N LYS A 75 -0.43 3.38 1.69
CA LYS A 75 0.59 4.45 1.62
C LYS A 75 -0.03 5.80 1.28
N GLU A 76 -0.96 5.83 0.34
CA GLU A 76 -1.66 7.04 -0.06
C GLU A 76 -2.57 7.58 1.06
N LEU A 77 -3.33 6.72 1.73
CA LEU A 77 -4.17 7.13 2.87
C LEU A 77 -3.33 7.69 4.02
N ALA A 78 -2.23 7.01 4.38
CA ALA A 78 -1.29 7.49 5.38
C ALA A 78 -0.65 8.82 4.97
N LYS A 79 -0.37 9.01 3.68
CA LYS A 79 0.10 10.30 3.16
C LYS A 79 -0.99 11.37 3.27
N ARG A 80 -2.22 11.11 2.83
CA ARG A 80 -3.35 12.06 2.87
C ARG A 80 -3.66 12.54 4.29
N LEU A 81 -3.62 11.65 5.27
CA LEU A 81 -3.77 12.01 6.68
C LEU A 81 -2.67 13.00 7.12
N LYS A 82 -1.42 12.78 6.69
CA LYS A 82 -0.30 13.70 6.96
C LYS A 82 -0.46 15.02 6.19
N GLU A 83 -0.90 15.03 4.93
CA GLU A 83 -1.09 16.29 4.20
C GLU A 83 -2.16 17.21 4.82
N HIS A 84 -3.15 16.62 5.51
CA HIS A 84 -4.23 17.34 6.19
C HIS A 84 -3.86 17.80 7.61
N ASP A 85 -2.78 17.27 8.16
CA ASP A 85 -2.27 17.66 9.48
C ASP A 85 -1.61 19.04 9.41
N VAL A 86 -2.07 19.96 10.26
CA VAL A 86 -1.59 21.35 10.34
C VAL A 86 -0.15 21.40 10.86
N ASP A 87 0.36 20.35 11.50
CA ASP A 87 1.75 20.27 11.94
C ASP A 87 2.67 19.59 10.92
N SER A 88 2.11 19.09 9.82
CA SER A 88 2.93 18.46 8.79
C SER A 88 3.77 19.45 8.00
N ASN A 89 4.90 18.94 7.49
CA ASN A 89 5.87 19.73 6.73
C ASN A 89 5.15 20.54 5.63
N PRO A 90 5.38 21.87 5.52
CA PRO A 90 4.72 22.71 4.52
C PRO A 90 4.87 22.22 3.08
N LEU A 91 5.95 21.49 2.77
CA LEU A 91 6.18 20.87 1.46
C LEU A 91 5.24 19.69 1.17
N ARG A 92 4.67 19.07 2.20
CA ARG A 92 3.69 17.97 2.12
C ARG A 92 2.25 18.47 2.25
N ARG A 93 2.01 19.70 2.69
CA ARG A 93 0.64 20.23 2.75
C ARG A 93 0.10 20.37 1.35
N ARG A 94 -1.07 19.78 1.10
CA ARG A 94 -1.80 20.05 -0.13
C ARG A 94 -2.13 21.54 -0.12
N ARG A 95 -1.84 22.26 -1.21
CA ARG A 95 -2.39 23.61 -1.40
C ARG A 95 -3.91 23.46 -1.47
N VAL A 96 -4.58 23.64 -0.35
CA VAL A 96 -6.03 23.78 -0.32
C VAL A 96 -6.31 25.16 -0.88
N CYS A 97 -6.56 25.26 -2.19
CA CYS A 97 -7.31 26.40 -2.69
C CYS A 97 -8.68 26.36 -1.99
N PRO A 98 -9.16 27.46 -1.38
CA PRO A 98 -10.50 27.51 -0.82
C PRO A 98 -11.53 27.49 -1.96
N LEU A 99 -11.70 26.35 -2.64
CA LEU A 99 -12.78 26.15 -3.57
C LEU A 99 -14.01 25.76 -2.75
N LYS A 100 -15.04 26.57 -2.94
CA LYS A 100 -16.27 26.66 -2.16
C LYS A 100 -16.92 25.28 -1.97
N LYS A 101 -17.49 25.10 -0.78
CA LYS A 101 -18.31 23.94 -0.38
C LYS A 101 -19.35 23.65 -1.45
N ASP A 102 -19.25 22.49 -2.10
CA ASP A 102 -20.43 21.75 -2.56
C ASP A 102 -20.12 20.26 -2.50
N LEU A 103 -20.76 19.65 -1.50
CA LEU A 103 -20.74 18.24 -1.15
C LEU A 103 -21.65 17.49 -2.13
N ARG A 104 -21.16 16.48 -2.88
CA ARG A 104 -21.99 15.36 -3.35
C ARG A 104 -21.16 14.17 -3.87
N ALA A 105 -21.46 13.01 -3.28
CA ALA A 105 -21.23 11.63 -3.71
C ALA A 105 -19.77 11.13 -3.86
N VAL A 106 -19.26 10.50 -2.80
CA VAL A 106 -18.25 9.43 -2.94
C VAL A 106 -18.99 8.17 -3.36
N ASP A 107 -18.65 7.65 -4.55
CA ASP A 107 -19.22 6.45 -5.15
C ASP A 107 -18.78 5.20 -4.37
N THR A 108 -19.70 4.56 -3.66
CA THR A 108 -19.48 3.41 -2.76
C THR A 108 -19.18 2.08 -3.47
N ARG A 109 -18.69 2.09 -4.71
CA ARG A 109 -18.40 0.86 -5.48
C ARG A 109 -17.09 0.15 -5.13
N ILE A 110 -16.23 0.73 -4.29
CA ILE A 110 -14.89 0.18 -3.99
C ILE A 110 -14.92 -0.86 -2.84
N LEU A 111 -16.04 -1.05 -2.13
CA LEU A 111 -16.22 -2.17 -1.20
C LEU A 111 -17.18 -3.20 -1.79
N SER A 112 -16.73 -3.95 -2.79
CA SER A 112 -17.35 -5.24 -3.11
C SER A 112 -16.39 -6.34 -2.65
N PRO A 113 -16.80 -7.26 -1.75
CA PRO A 113 -15.96 -8.39 -1.38
C PRO A 113 -15.78 -9.28 -2.61
N VAL A 114 -14.54 -9.44 -3.08
CA VAL A 114 -14.21 -10.51 -4.03
C VAL A 114 -14.59 -11.82 -3.35
N GLY A 115 -15.63 -12.45 -3.89
CA GLY A 115 -16.19 -13.68 -3.37
C GLY A 115 -15.14 -14.78 -3.33
N VAL A 116 -14.77 -15.19 -2.12
CA VAL A 116 -14.05 -16.44 -1.89
C VAL A 116 -14.98 -17.57 -2.30
N LYS A 117 -14.77 -18.14 -3.49
CA LYS A 117 -15.37 -19.43 -3.85
C LYS A 117 -14.66 -20.50 -3.03
N ALA A 118 -15.37 -21.07 -2.06
CA ALA A 118 -15.00 -22.33 -1.45
C ALA A 118 -15.07 -23.42 -2.53
N SER A 119 -13.95 -24.07 -2.79
CA SER A 119 -13.91 -25.33 -3.54
C SER A 119 -13.76 -26.48 -2.55
N SER A 120 -14.59 -27.50 -2.82
CA SER A 120 -14.77 -28.80 -2.15
C SER A 120 -13.52 -29.45 -1.55
#